data_AF-A0A0D3B4K8-F1
#
_entry.id   AF-A0A0D3B4K8-F1
#
_cell.length_a   1.000
_cell.length_b   1.000
_cell.length_c   1.000
_cell.angle_alpha   90.00
_cell.angle_beta   90.00
_cell.angle_gamma   90.00
#
_symmetry.space_group_name_H-M   'P 1'
#
loop_
_entity.id
_entity.type
_entity.pdbx_description
1 polymer ?
#
loop_
_entity_poly.entity_id
_entity_poly.type
_entity_poly.pdbx_seq_one_letter_code
_entity_poly.pdbx_strand_id
1 'polypeptide(L)'
;MLLVGNKKKPLDEIADIHLDDEYERGEMARVLRLGLVCTRTDPKLRPSISQVVCTLDGSERFFKEEGGKEGDVSRKQMYDSSMLMVRQMQALGIH
;
A
#
# COMPACT_ATOMS: atom_id res chain seq x y z
N MET A 1 -14.60 8.13 -3.06
CA MET A 1 -13.29 8.82 -2.95
C MET A 1 -12.36 7.99 -2.10
N LEU A 2 -11.23 7.57 -2.65
CA LEU A 2 -10.21 6.78 -1.96
C LEU A 2 -8.90 7.57 -1.94
N LEU A 3 -8.14 7.45 -0.85
CA LEU A 3 -6.87 8.16 -0.67
C LEU A 3 -5.77 7.36 -1.37
N VAL A 4 -5.19 7.93 -2.42
CA VAL A 4 -3.96 7.42 -3.04
C VAL A 4 -2.88 8.48 -2.77
N GLY A 5 -2.02 8.22 -1.78
CA GLY A 5 -1.12 9.23 -1.23
C GLY A 5 -1.89 10.37 -0.54
N ASN A 6 -1.50 11.62 -0.78
CA ASN A 6 -2.12 12.82 -0.19
C ASN A 6 -3.31 13.38 -0.99
N LYS A 7 -3.75 12.69 -2.05
CA LYS A 7 -4.82 13.17 -2.94
C LYS A 7 -5.98 12.17 -2.96
N LYS A 8 -7.20 12.70 -2.92
CA LYS A 8 -8.42 11.93 -3.14
C LYS A 8 -8.63 11.81 -4.64
N LYS A 9 -8.63 10.59 -5.16
CA LYS A 9 -9.03 10.31 -6.54
C LYS A 9 -10.31 9.48 -6.56
N PRO A 10 -11.16 9.65 -7.57
CA PRO A 10 -12.28 8.76 -7.81
C PRO A 10 -11.75 7.41 -8.36
N LEU A 11 -12.59 6.38 -8.36
CA LEU A 11 -12.14 5.00 -8.58
C LEU A 11 -11.81 4.74 -10.05
N ASP A 12 -12.59 5.32 -10.95
CA ASP A 12 -12.43 5.40 -12.40
C ASP A 12 -11.08 5.99 -12.83
N GLU A 13 -10.54 6.96 -12.08
CA GLU A 13 -9.20 7.50 -12.34
C GLU A 13 -8.05 6.57 -11.90
N ILE A 14 -8.35 5.56 -11.10
CA ILE A 14 -7.36 4.62 -10.53
C ILE A 14 -7.43 3.27 -11.22
N ALA A 15 -8.64 2.86 -11.65
CA ALA A 15 -8.88 1.60 -12.34
C ALA A 15 -8.05 1.53 -13.63
N ASP A 16 -7.68 0.31 -13.99
CA ASP A 16 -7.01 0.06 -15.27
C ASP A 16 -7.96 0.45 -16.42
N ILE A 17 -7.47 1.28 -17.34
CA ILE A 17 -8.24 1.76 -18.49
C ILE A 17 -8.73 0.63 -19.39
N HIS A 18 -8.08 -0.53 -19.34
CA HIS A 18 -8.43 -1.71 -20.13
C HIS A 18 -9.56 -2.54 -19.50
N LEU A 19 -10.01 -2.20 -18.29
CA LEU A 19 -11.19 -2.81 -17.69
C LEU A 19 -12.49 -2.21 -18.23
N ASP A 20 -12.44 -1.08 -18.97
CA ASP A 20 -13.62 -0.43 -19.59
C ASP A 20 -14.83 -0.27 -18.64
N ASP A 21 -14.54 0.09 -17.38
CA ASP A 21 -15.52 0.15 -16.29
C ASP A 21 -16.31 -1.15 -16.00
N GLU A 22 -15.86 -2.29 -16.53
CA GLU A 22 -16.37 -3.64 -16.28
C GLU A 22 -15.85 -4.23 -14.95
N TYR A 23 -16.05 -3.49 -13.86
CA TYR A 23 -15.73 -3.96 -12.51
C TYR A 23 -16.81 -3.59 -11.50
N GLU A 24 -16.97 -4.45 -10.49
CA GLU A 24 -17.80 -4.11 -9.34
C GLU A 24 -17.05 -3.09 -8.48
N ARG A 25 -17.69 -1.93 -8.23
CA ARG A 25 -17.06 -0.78 -7.56
C ARG A 25 -16.67 -1.09 -6.11
N GLY A 26 -17.47 -1.88 -5.40
CA GLY A 26 -17.16 -2.34 -4.04
C GLY A 26 -15.92 -3.23 -4.00
N GLU A 27 -15.84 -4.23 -4.86
CA GLU A 27 -14.69 -5.14 -4.95
C GLU A 27 -13.42 -4.41 -5.40
N MET A 28 -13.50 -3.51 -6.38
CA MET A 28 -12.36 -2.69 -6.79
C MET A 28 -11.89 -1.78 -5.64
N ALA A 29 -12.82 -1.18 -4.87
CA ALA A 29 -12.47 -0.42 -3.68
C ALA A 29 -11.85 -1.30 -2.58
N ARG A 30 -12.30 -2.54 -2.42
CA ARG A 30 -11.78 -3.52 -1.46
C ARG A 30 -10.34 -3.91 -1.80
N VAL A 31 -10.09 -4.27 -3.07
CA VAL A 31 -8.76 -4.61 -3.57
C VAL A 31 -7.80 -3.44 -3.45
N LEU A 32 -8.24 -2.21 -3.76
CA LEU A 32 -7.41 -1.02 -3.60
C LEU A 32 -7.02 -0.79 -2.13
N ARG A 33 -7.98 -0.88 -1.21
CA ARG A 33 -7.71 -0.76 0.23
C ARG A 33 -6.75 -1.85 0.70
N LEU A 34 -6.94 -3.09 0.25
CA LEU A 34 -6.08 -4.22 0.59
C LEU A 34 -4.64 -3.97 0.10
N GLY A 35 -4.48 -3.54 -1.15
CA GLY A 35 -3.18 -3.18 -1.74
C GLY A 35 -2.44 -2.12 -0.92
N LEU A 36 -3.14 -1.05 -0.50
CA LEU A 36 -2.56 0.00 0.33
C LEU A 36 -2.01 -0.55 1.66
N VAL A 37 -2.74 -1.44 2.33
CA VAL A 37 -2.29 -2.05 3.59
C VAL A 37 -1.13 -3.04 3.34
N CYS A 38 -1.17 -3.82 2.26
CA CYS A 38 -0.09 -4.73 1.86
C CYS A 38 1.23 -4.01 1.57
N THR A 39 1.18 -2.78 1.06
CA THR A 39 2.37 -1.99 0.70
C THR A 39 2.83 -1.03 1.79
N ARG A 40 2.30 -1.15 3.02
CA ARG A 40 2.77 -0.33 4.16
C ARG A 40 4.28 -0.47 4.34
N THR A 41 4.92 0.65 4.66
CA THR A 41 6.36 0.71 4.85
C THR A 41 6.80 -0.15 6.02
N ASP A 42 6.11 -0.07 7.16
CA ASP A 42 6.35 -0.94 8.30
C ASP A 42 5.80 -2.36 8.01
N PRO A 43 6.66 -3.39 7.91
CA PRO A 43 6.21 -4.76 7.67
C PRO A 43 5.26 -5.29 8.74
N LYS A 44 5.31 -4.76 9.97
CA LYS A 44 4.45 -5.18 11.08
C LYS A 44 3.00 -4.76 10.90
N LEU A 45 2.74 -3.76 10.06
CA LEU A 45 1.40 -3.25 9.78
C LEU A 45 0.76 -3.91 8.54
N ARG A 46 1.48 -4.81 7.86
CA ARG A 46 0.97 -5.55 6.69
C ARG A 46 0.11 -6.74 7.14
N PRO A 47 -0.92 -7.12 6.37
CA PRO A 47 -1.71 -8.30 6.68
C PRO A 47 -0.92 -9.60 6.53
N SER A 48 -1.32 -10.61 7.29
CA SER A 48 -1.00 -12.00 7.00
C SER A 48 -1.67 -12.46 5.69
N ILE A 49 -1.12 -13.49 5.04
CA ILE A 49 -1.71 -14.02 3.81
C ILE A 49 -3.13 -14.54 4.02
N SER A 50 -3.44 -15.08 5.21
CA SER A 50 -4.80 -15.54 5.55
C SER A 50 -5.79 -14.38 5.57
N GLN A 51 -5.39 -13.22 6.12
CA GLN A 51 -6.20 -12.00 6.08
C GLN A 51 -6.38 -11.49 4.65
N VAL A 52 -5.32 -11.50 3.84
CA VAL A 52 -5.38 -11.14 2.40
C VAL A 52 -6.43 -11.98 1.68
N VAL A 53 -6.32 -13.31 1.77
CA VAL A 53 -7.24 -14.24 1.09
C VAL A 53 -8.67 -14.06 1.61
N CYS A 54 -8.87 -13.94 2.92
CA CYS A 54 -10.20 -13.68 3.49
C CYS A 54 -10.83 -12.40 2.92
N THR A 55 -10.05 -11.34 2.71
CA THR A 55 -10.55 -10.11 2.11
C THR A 55 -10.85 -10.29 0.62
N LEU A 56 -10.03 -11.01 -0.13
CA LEU A 56 -10.27 -11.32 -1.54
C LEU A 56 -11.50 -12.21 -1.75
N ASP A 57 -11.86 -13.05 -0.77
CA ASP A 57 -13.11 -13.82 -0.75
C ASP A 57 -14.36 -12.97 -0.44
N GLY A 58 -14.26 -11.63 -0.53
CA GLY A 58 -15.36 -10.69 -0.30
C GLY A 58 -15.62 -10.34 1.17
N SER A 59 -14.71 -10.72 2.09
CA SER A 59 -14.95 -10.49 3.52
C SER A 59 -14.48 -9.14 4.05
N GLU A 60 -15.33 -8.49 4.85
CA GLU A 60 -15.04 -7.19 5.46
C GLU A 60 -14.45 -7.24 6.88
N ARG A 61 -14.31 -8.43 7.47
CA ARG A 61 -13.78 -8.62 8.83
C ARG A 61 -12.42 -7.94 9.04
N PHE A 62 -11.59 -7.88 8.00
CA PHE A 62 -10.23 -7.34 8.08
C PHE A 62 -10.17 -5.83 8.33
N PHE A 63 -11.06 -5.04 7.73
CA PHE A 63 -10.98 -3.57 7.81
C PHE A 63 -11.62 -2.98 9.06
N LYS A 64 -12.14 -3.80 9.98
CA LYS A 64 -12.82 -3.31 11.19
C LYS A 64 -11.86 -2.80 12.28
N GLU A 65 -10.55 -3.06 12.20
CA GLU A 65 -9.65 -2.77 13.34
C GLU A 65 -8.35 -2.00 12.99
N GLU A 66 -8.01 -1.80 11.71
CA GLU A 66 -6.70 -1.22 11.33
C GLU A 66 -6.76 0.29 11.08
N GLY A 67 -7.00 1.06 12.16
CA GLY A 67 -6.94 2.51 12.21
C GLY A 67 -5.52 3.11 12.40
N GLY A 68 -4.47 2.31 12.20
CA GLY A 68 -3.09 2.79 12.28
C GLY A 68 -2.77 3.74 11.12
N LYS A 69 -2.67 5.04 11.40
CA LYS A 69 -2.10 6.00 10.45
C LYS A 69 -0.60 5.74 10.37
N GLU A 70 -0.09 5.36 9.20
CA GLU A 70 1.34 5.47 8.93
C GLU A 70 1.70 6.96 8.88
N GLY A 71 2.40 7.46 9.89
CA GLY A 71 2.96 8.80 9.88
C GLY A 71 4.07 8.91 8.83
N ASP A 72 4.12 10.04 8.12
CA ASP A 72 5.12 10.38 7.09
C ASP A 72 6.59 10.24 7.57
N VAL A 73 6.80 10.29 8.89
CA VAL A 73 8.10 10.29 9.57
C VAL A 73 8.86 8.94 9.45
N SER A 74 8.20 7.81 9.16
CA SER A 74 8.79 6.47 9.25
C SER A 74 9.70 6.08 8.06
N ARG A 75 9.37 6.51 6.84
CA ARG A 75 10.00 5.95 5.61
C ARG A 75 11.50 6.21 5.49
N LYS A 76 11.97 7.38 5.95
CA LYS A 76 13.38 7.78 5.87
C LYS A 76 14.21 7.04 6.94
N GLN A 77 13.72 7.04 8.18
CA GLN A 77 14.38 6.43 9.33
C GLN A 77 14.66 4.94 9.14
N MET A 78 13.72 4.19 8.57
CA MET A 78 13.83 2.73 8.44
C MET A 78 14.95 2.27 7.50
N TYR A 79 15.30 3.08 6.49
CA TYR A 79 16.36 2.73 5.53
C TYR A 79 17.61 3.59 5.70
N ASP A 80 17.71 4.42 6.74
CA ASP A 80 18.85 5.31 6.94
C ASP A 80 20.18 4.53 7.00
N SER A 81 20.21 3.37 7.68
CA SER A 81 21.40 2.50 7.72
C SER A 81 21.75 1.91 6.35
N SER A 82 20.76 1.42 5.61
CA SER A 82 20.97 0.88 4.26
C SER A 82 21.41 1.98 3.29
N MET A 83 20.86 3.19 3.42
CA MET A 83 21.21 4.35 2.62
C MET A 83 22.64 4.84 2.89
N LEU A 84 23.16 4.67 4.11
CA LEU A 84 24.57 4.96 4.40
C LEU A 84 25.51 4.04 3.60
N MET A 85 25.20 2.74 3.52
CA MET A 85 25.99 1.80 2.72
C MET A 85 25.96 2.14 1.23
N VAL A 86 24.77 2.46 0.70
CA VAL A 86 24.61 2.89 -0.71
C VAL A 86 25.45 4.14 -0.99
N ARG A 87 25.40 5.14 -0.10
CA ARG A 87 26.20 6.37 -0.23
C ARG A 87 27.71 6.10 -0.13
N GLN A 88 28.13 5.17 0.71
CA GLN A 88 29.53 4.75 0.80
C GLN A 88 30.00 4.06 -0.48
N MET A 89 29.19 3.15 -1.06
CA MET A 89 29.52 2.50 -2.34
C MET A 89 29.64 3.51 -3.48
N GLN A 90 28.71 4.46 -3.55
CA GLN A 90 28.75 5.56 -4.52
C GLN A 90 29.99 6.45 -4.36
N ALA A 91 30.41 6.74 -3.12
CA ALA A 91 31.62 7.51 -2.84
C ALA A 91 32.92 6.79 -3.28
N LEU A 92 32.89 5.45 -3.37
CA LEU A 92 33.97 4.63 -3.92
C LEU A 92 33.91 4.49 -5.45
N GLY A 93 32.93 5.11 -6.12
CA GLY A 93 32.74 5.03 -7.57
C GLY A 93 32.13 3.70 -8.05
N ILE A 94 31.47 2.96 -7.15
CA ILE A 94 30.75 1.73 -7.48
C ILE A 94 29.31 2.11 -7.83
N HIS A 95 28.93 1.90 -9.10
CA HIS A 95 27.61 2.22 -9.65
C HIS A 95 26.82 0.95 -9.94
#